data_AF-A0A1W1DCE7-F1
#
_entry.id   AF-A0A1W1DCE7-F1
#
_cell.length_a   1.000
_cell.length_b   1.000
_cell.length_c   1.000
_cell.angle_alpha   90.00
_cell.angle_beta   90.00
_cell.angle_gamma   90.00
#
_symmetry.space_group_name_H-M   'P 1'
#
loop_
_entity.id
_entity.type
_entity.pdbx_description
1 polymer ?
#
loop_
_entity_poly.entity_id
_entity_poly.type
_entity_poly.pdbx_seq_one_letter_code
_entity_poly.pdbx_strand_id
1 'polypeptide(L)'
;MSNNPDEYEADSFENMQKISADMNFPFPYLIDETQEVAKAYGAVCTPDFFGYNSNLELQYRGRLDASRKESAADNVKRDLFEAMSQVANTGQGPSEQIPSMGCSIKWL
;
A
#
# COMPACT_ATOMS: atom_id res chain seq x y z
N MET A 1 -11.35 -6.29 -4.73
CA MET A 1 -11.76 -4.87 -4.80
C MET A 1 -11.06 -4.32 -6.02
N SER A 2 -11.83 -3.66 -6.88
CA SER A 2 -11.28 -3.03 -8.07
C SER A 2 -10.57 -1.74 -7.65
N ASN A 3 -9.84 -1.10 -8.55
CA ASN A 3 -9.37 0.28 -8.35
C ASN A 3 -9.75 1.05 -9.61
N ASN A 4 -11.04 0.99 -9.97
CA ASN A 4 -11.56 1.56 -11.20
C ASN A 4 -12.85 2.34 -10.91
N PRO A 5 -12.76 3.68 -10.74
CA PRO A 5 -13.93 4.51 -10.44
C PRO A 5 -14.96 4.53 -11.58
N ASP A 6 -14.56 4.25 -12.83
CA ASP A 6 -15.46 4.22 -13.98
C ASP A 6 -16.34 2.96 -14.01
N GLU A 7 -15.85 1.86 -13.43
CA GLU A 7 -16.56 0.58 -13.40
C GLU A 7 -17.24 0.31 -12.05
N TYR A 8 -16.70 0.87 -10.96
CA TYR A 8 -17.16 0.57 -9.61
C TYR A 8 -17.34 1.85 -8.80
N GLU A 9 -18.60 2.18 -8.48
CA GLU A 9 -18.95 3.33 -7.64
C GLU A 9 -18.19 3.33 -6.31
N ALA A 10 -17.92 2.15 -5.75
CA ALA A 10 -17.16 1.95 -4.52
C ALA A 10 -15.74 2.55 -4.56
N ASP A 11 -15.14 2.71 -5.76
CA ASP A 11 -13.80 3.26 -5.95
C ASP A 11 -13.82 4.77 -6.29
N SER A 12 -15.01 5.40 -6.33
CA SER A 12 -15.15 6.82 -6.61
C SER A 12 -14.51 7.72 -5.54
N PHE A 13 -14.10 8.92 -5.93
CA PHE A 13 -13.53 9.90 -5.01
C PHE A 13 -14.44 10.22 -3.82
N GLU A 14 -15.76 10.28 -4.04
CA GLU A 14 -16.74 10.50 -2.97
C GLU A 14 -16.74 9.34 -1.96
N ASN A 15 -16.68 8.09 -2.43
CA ASN A 15 -16.60 6.93 -1.55
C ASN A 15 -15.25 6.81 -0.85
N MET A 16 -14.15 7.23 -1.49
CA MET A 16 -12.85 7.35 -0.83
C MET A 16 -12.89 8.33 0.35
N GLN A 17 -13.58 9.47 0.20
CA GLN A 17 -13.78 10.44 1.29
C GLN A 17 -14.60 9.84 2.45
N LYS A 18 -15.69 9.11 2.15
CA LYS A 18 -16.49 8.41 3.16
C LYS A 18 -15.68 7.38 3.92
N ILE A 19 -14.94 6.52 3.21
CA ILE A 19 -14.05 5.50 3.82
C ILE A 19 -13.01 6.18 4.73
N SER A 20 -12.38 7.24 4.25
CA SER A 20 -11.38 7.99 5.03
C SER A 20 -11.96 8.56 6.33
N ALA A 21 -13.20 9.05 6.29
CA ALA A 21 -13.89 9.57 7.47
C ALA A 21 -14.32 8.44 8.42
N ASP A 22 -14.95 7.39 7.91
CA ASP A 22 -15.44 6.24 8.70
C ASP A 22 -14.30 5.50 9.41
N MET A 23 -13.16 5.34 8.72
CA MET A 23 -11.97 4.68 9.25
C MET A 23 -11.02 5.63 9.99
N ASN A 24 -11.34 6.93 10.07
CA ASN A 24 -10.52 7.97 10.70
C ASN A 24 -9.05 7.92 10.26
N PHE A 25 -8.80 7.90 8.95
CA PHE A 25 -7.43 7.82 8.44
C PHE A 25 -6.58 9.00 8.93
N PRO A 26 -5.46 8.76 9.62
CA PRO A 26 -4.57 9.83 10.09
C PRO A 26 -3.61 10.31 8.99
N PHE A 27 -3.84 9.89 7.74
CA PHE A 27 -2.99 10.16 6.59
C PHE A 27 -3.84 10.54 5.37
N PRO A 28 -3.27 11.25 4.38
CA PRO A 28 -3.96 11.56 3.13
C PRO A 28 -4.31 10.28 2.35
N TYR A 29 -5.56 10.19 1.89
CA TYR A 29 -5.99 9.17 0.93
C TYR A 29 -6.31 9.85 -0.40
N LEU A 30 -5.48 9.62 -1.42
CA LEU A 30 -5.42 10.41 -2.64
C LEU A 30 -5.87 9.60 -3.86
N ILE A 31 -6.43 10.30 -4.85
CA ILE A 31 -6.79 9.75 -6.16
C ILE A 31 -5.69 10.06 -7.19
N ASP A 32 -5.32 9.06 -7.99
CA ASP A 32 -4.39 9.19 -9.12
C ASP A 32 -5.18 9.01 -10.42
N GLU A 33 -5.84 10.08 -10.87
CA GLU A 33 -6.78 10.04 -12.01
C GLU A 33 -6.12 9.61 -13.33
N THR A 34 -4.84 9.96 -13.54
CA THR A 34 -4.11 9.65 -14.77
C THR A 34 -3.36 8.31 -14.70
N GLN A 35 -3.21 7.75 -13.49
CA GLN A 35 -2.41 6.58 -13.18
C GLN A 35 -0.90 6.76 -13.45
N GLU A 36 -0.45 7.99 -13.68
CA GLU A 36 0.95 8.28 -13.96
C GLU A 36 1.82 8.07 -12.72
N VAL A 37 1.29 8.35 -11.53
CA VAL A 37 2.02 8.13 -10.27
C VAL A 37 2.18 6.62 -10.03
N ALA A 38 1.11 5.85 -10.17
CA ALA A 38 1.17 4.39 -10.05
C ALA A 38 2.17 3.77 -11.05
N LYS A 39 2.19 4.25 -12.30
CA LYS A 39 3.16 3.81 -13.33
C LYS A 39 4.59 4.21 -12.97
N ALA A 40 4.82 5.44 -12.51
CA ALA A 40 6.14 5.94 -12.11
C ALA A 40 6.74 5.16 -10.93
N TYR A 41 5.90 4.75 -9.97
CA TYR A 41 6.31 3.90 -8.85
C TYR A 41 6.43 2.41 -9.25
N GLY A 42 5.97 2.05 -10.45
CA GLY A 42 5.89 0.67 -10.91
C GLY A 42 4.98 -0.19 -10.05
N ALA A 43 3.93 0.39 -9.47
CA ALA A 43 2.95 -0.32 -8.67
C ALA A 43 2.19 -1.33 -9.55
N VAL A 44 1.89 -2.52 -9.02
CA VAL A 44 1.29 -3.61 -9.80
C VAL A 44 0.02 -4.19 -9.20
N CYS A 45 -0.15 -4.08 -7.88
CA CYS A 45 -1.29 -4.64 -7.17
C CYS A 45 -1.78 -3.72 -6.06
N THR A 46 -2.93 -4.05 -5.49
CA THR A 46 -3.49 -3.37 -4.32
C THR A 46 -3.76 -4.40 -3.21
N PRO A 47 -3.20 -4.21 -1.99
CA PRO A 47 -2.26 -3.15 -1.62
C PRO A 47 -0.83 -3.41 -2.16
N ASP A 48 -0.06 -2.34 -2.40
CA ASP A 48 1.38 -2.39 -2.68
C ASP A 48 2.08 -1.29 -1.87
N PHE A 49 3.12 -1.65 -1.10
CA PHE A 49 3.75 -0.74 -0.14
C PHE A 49 5.17 -0.38 -0.54
N PHE A 50 5.51 0.90 -0.39
CA PHE A 50 6.81 1.47 -0.72
C PHE A 50 7.31 2.28 0.48
N GLY A 51 8.40 1.82 1.09
CA GLY A 51 8.99 2.43 2.28
C GLY A 51 10.34 3.06 1.96
N TYR A 52 10.50 4.34 2.28
CA TYR A 52 11.67 5.14 1.95
C TYR A 52 12.42 5.60 3.20
N ASN A 53 13.73 5.80 3.10
CA ASN A 53 14.51 6.44 4.15
C ASN A 53 14.48 7.98 4.04
N SER A 54 15.20 8.67 4.92
CA SER A 54 15.29 10.15 4.93
C SER A 54 15.92 10.75 3.67
N ASN A 55 16.64 9.96 2.88
CA ASN A 55 17.24 10.38 1.61
C ASN A 55 16.30 10.12 0.42
N LEU A 56 15.06 9.68 0.68
CA LEU A 56 14.08 9.27 -0.32
C LEU A 56 14.54 8.06 -1.17
N GLU A 57 15.39 7.22 -0.60
CA GLU A 57 15.81 5.96 -1.23
C GLU A 57 14.85 4.85 -0.83
N LEU A 58 14.41 4.04 -1.79
CA LEU A 58 13.54 2.90 -1.53
C LEU A 58 14.28 1.85 -0.70
N GLN A 59 13.75 1.57 0.48
CA GLN A 59 14.31 0.59 1.43
C GLN A 59 13.40 -0.62 1.63
N TYR A 60 12.09 -0.46 1.42
CA TYR A 60 11.13 -1.54 1.57
C TYR A 60 10.13 -1.56 0.42
N ARG A 61 9.90 -2.72 -0.17
CA ARG A 61 8.85 -3.00 -1.14
C ARG A 61 8.32 -4.42 -0.92
N GLY A 62 7.16 -4.51 -0.28
CA GLY A 62 6.62 -5.81 0.13
C GLY A 62 5.25 -5.73 0.78
N ARG A 63 4.77 -6.87 1.26
CA ARG A 63 3.45 -7.04 1.87
C ARG A 63 3.30 -6.33 3.23
N LEU A 64 2.06 -6.12 3.66
CA LEU A 64 1.77 -5.64 5.02
C LEU A 64 2.24 -6.65 6.09
N ASP A 65 1.77 -7.89 5.94
CA ASP A 65 2.03 -9.07 6.77
C ASP A 65 1.62 -10.32 5.97
N ALA A 66 1.44 -11.47 6.63
CA ALA A 66 1.04 -12.72 5.97
C ALA A 66 -0.44 -12.79 5.54
N SER A 67 -1.24 -11.75 5.77
CA SER A 67 -2.65 -11.70 5.39
C SER A 67 -2.84 -11.71 3.88
N ARG A 68 -3.97 -12.24 3.44
CA ARG A 68 -4.40 -12.22 2.03
C ARG A 68 -5.81 -11.67 1.95
N LYS A 69 -6.71 -12.38 1.26
CA LYS A 69 -8.14 -12.07 1.29
C LYS A 69 -8.73 -12.27 2.69
N GLU A 70 -8.19 -13.22 3.43
CA GLU A 70 -8.52 -13.49 4.82
C GLU A 70 -7.41 -12.93 5.71
N SER A 71 -7.79 -12.47 6.90
CA SER A 71 -6.84 -12.04 7.93
C SER A 71 -5.91 -13.18 8.31
N ALA A 72 -4.63 -12.87 8.46
CA ALA A 72 -3.69 -13.81 9.05
C ALA A 72 -4.03 -14.08 10.52
N ALA A 73 -3.44 -15.14 11.07
CA ALA A 73 -3.49 -15.41 12.51
C ALA A 73 -2.86 -14.25 13.31
N ASP A 74 -3.32 -14.03 14.55
CA ASP A 74 -2.94 -12.88 15.38
C ASP A 74 -1.43 -12.73 15.65
N ASN A 75 -0.66 -13.81 15.52
CA ASN A 75 0.77 -13.87 15.83
C ASN A 75 1.68 -13.94 14.61
N VAL A 76 1.22 -13.48 13.44
CA VAL A 76 2.12 -13.38 12.27
C VAL A 76 3.07 -12.19 12.37
N LYS A 77 4.21 -12.33 11.68
CA LYS A 77 5.18 -11.25 11.54
C LYS A 77 4.53 -10.02 10.89
N ARG A 78 4.79 -8.84 11.46
CA ARG A 78 4.28 -7.56 10.96
C ARG A 78 5.29 -6.95 10.00
N ASP A 79 5.43 -7.55 8.81
CA ASP A 79 6.52 -7.28 7.87
C ASP A 79 6.74 -5.79 7.58
N LEU A 80 5.68 -5.05 7.22
CA LEU A 80 5.78 -3.61 6.94
C LEU A 80 6.16 -2.80 8.19
N PHE A 81 5.56 -3.11 9.34
CA PHE A 81 5.82 -2.38 10.59
C PHE A 81 7.27 -2.55 11.04
N GLU A 82 7.77 -3.78 11.02
CA GLU A 82 9.15 -4.09 11.40
C GLU A 82 10.15 -3.45 10.42
N ALA A 83 9.87 -3.51 9.11
CA ALA A 83 10.70 -2.86 8.10
C ALA A 83 10.76 -1.34 8.30
N MET A 84 9.63 -0.69 8.54
CA MET A 84 9.60 0.77 8.76
C MET A 84 10.22 1.18 10.08
N SER A 85 10.09 0.34 11.12
CA SER A 85 10.84 0.54 12.36
C SER A 85 12.36 0.43 12.13
N GLN A 86 12.81 -0.52 11.32
CA GLN A 86 14.23 -0.66 10.98
C GLN A 86 14.75 0.54 10.18
N VAL A 87 14.01 0.98 9.15
CA VAL A 87 14.37 2.13 8.32
C VAL A 87 14.42 3.41 9.14
N ALA A 88 13.45 3.63 10.04
CA ALA A 88 13.45 4.80 10.91
C ALA A 88 14.67 4.85 11.84
N ASN A 89 15.14 3.70 12.32
CA ASN A 89 16.26 3.62 13.25
C ASN A 89 17.64 3.61 12.57
N THR A 90 17.73 3.09 11.34
CA THR A 90 19.03 2.78 10.68
C THR A 90 19.19 3.39 9.30
N GLY A 91 18.11 3.88 8.69
CA GLY A 91 18.07 4.29 7.29
C GLY A 91 18.09 3.14 6.28
N GLN A 92 18.15 1.87 6.74
CA GLN A 92 18.24 0.68 5.90
C GLN A 92 17.06 -0.26 6.12
N GLY A 93 16.53 -0.81 5.03
CA GLY A 93 15.49 -1.83 5.07
C GLY A 93 16.02 -3.25 5.31
N PRO A 94 15.13 -4.22 5.57
CA PRO A 94 15.52 -5.62 5.70
C PRO A 94 16.02 -6.18 4.37
N SER A 95 16.98 -7.11 4.41
CA SER A 95 17.53 -7.78 3.23
C SER A 95 16.52 -8.70 2.56
N GLU A 96 15.66 -9.35 3.36
CA GLU A 96 14.61 -10.24 2.89
C GLU A 96 13.26 -9.52 2.94
N GLN A 97 12.58 -9.50 1.81
CA GLN A 97 11.30 -8.83 1.64
C GLN A 97 10.36 -9.74 0.85
N ILE A 98 9.16 -9.95 1.37
CA ILE A 98 8.16 -10.77 0.69
C ILE A 98 7.26 -9.81 -0.12
N PRO A 99 7.14 -10.00 -1.45
CA PRO A 99 6.35 -9.12 -2.30
C PRO A 99 4.89 -8.99 -1.85
N SER A 100 4.31 -7.82 -2.11
CA SER A 100 2.88 -7.56 -1.99
C SER A 100 2.07 -8.55 -2.82
N MET A 101 0.89 -8.94 -2.33
CA MET A 101 -0.02 -9.83 -3.05
C MET A 101 -1.44 -9.30 -2.94
N GLY A 102 -2.07 -9.06 -4.08
CA GLY A 102 -3.40 -8.46 -4.14
C GLY A 102 -4.02 -8.49 -5.53
N CYS A 103 -5.18 -7.86 -5.68
CA CYS A 103 -5.75 -7.64 -7.01
C CYS A 103 -4.80 -6.77 -7.84
N SER A 104 -4.70 -7.04 -9.15
CA SER A 104 -3.94 -6.17 -10.03
C SER A 104 -4.56 -4.77 -10.08
N ILE A 105 -3.73 -3.74 -10.22
CA ILE A 105 -4.22 -2.40 -10.57
C ILE A 105 -5.02 -2.50 -11.87
N LYS A 106 -6.13 -1.78 -11.95
CA LYS A 106 -6.94 -1.66 -13.16
C LYS A 106 -6.43 -0.48 -13.94
N TRP A 107 -5.78 -0.73 -15.06
CA TRP A 107 -5.21 0.32 -15.90
C TRP A 107 -6.27 0.89 -16.85
N LEU A 108 -6.26 2.20 -17.02
CA LEU A 108 -6.98 2.93 -18.08
C LEU A 108 -6.43 2.58 -19.46
#